data_AF-A0A150G091-F1
#
_entry.id   AF-A0A150G091-F1
#
_cell.length_a   1.000
_cell.length_b   1.000
_cell.length_c   1.000
_cell.angle_alpha   90.00
_cell.angle_beta   90.00
_cell.angle_gamma   90.00
#
_symmetry.space_group_name_H-M   'P 1'
#
loop_
_entity.id
_entity.type
_entity.pdbx_description
1 polymer ?
#
loop_
_entity_poly.entity_id
_entity_poly.type
_entity_poly.pdbx_seq_one_letter_code
_entity_poly.pdbx_strand_id
1 'polypeptide(L)'
;MIFFYFNSGQGGQCLFTTAVLHLIISLIGIWGLIRFVRWGHQGGQAYGARAGAGWAGGLGGGQARQPQQRRVTVEEVAEALSRLPTETYMTPGQLAALPVHELKALLHGRGLEPVRCLEKGELVRQLLEHGGSSAHSCSICCEDYAAGSAEEVEQSGAKAAVETGLEEAGRHEHAGAARSPEATGRSAAPAPEAEAEPVVLRVLQCGHRFHVECVDKWFLSATDYTRTPACPLCNAPLLREQPQPQAQDRPHAPQHAGRQQAAR
;
A
#
# COMPACT_ATOMS: atom_id res chain seq x y z
N MET A 1 -5.36 -20.44 40.87
CA MET A 1 -4.01 -20.60 41.46
C MET A 1 -3.27 -21.63 40.63
N ILE A 2 -2.40 -21.18 39.73
CA ILE A 2 -1.56 -22.06 38.89
C ILE A 2 -0.12 -21.76 39.27
N PHE A 3 0.56 -22.74 39.85
CA PHE A 3 1.98 -22.69 40.18
C PHE A 3 2.78 -22.96 38.92
N PHE A 4 3.53 -21.96 38.43
CA PHE A 4 4.61 -22.19 37.48
C PHE A 4 5.89 -22.49 38.27
N TYR A 5 6.33 -23.75 38.20
CA TYR A 5 7.63 -24.20 38.66
C TYR A 5 8.69 -23.73 37.67
N PHE A 6 9.40 -22.65 38.00
CA PHE A 6 10.56 -22.19 37.23
C PHE A 6 11.81 -22.90 37.80
N ASN A 7 12.35 -23.84 37.02
CA ASN A 7 13.54 -24.60 37.37
C ASN A 7 14.78 -23.75 37.04
N SER A 8 15.36 -23.15 38.07
CA SER A 8 16.56 -22.29 37.99
C SER A 8 17.83 -23.14 37.90
N GLY A 9 18.33 -23.34 36.68
CA GLY A 9 19.57 -24.07 36.47
C GLY A 9 20.29 -23.65 35.18
N GLN A 10 20.87 -22.44 35.15
CA GLN A 10 22.08 -22.09 34.38
C GLN A 10 22.43 -20.58 34.54
N GLY A 11 23.32 -20.27 35.46
CA GLY A 11 23.77 -18.91 35.80
C GLY A 11 24.82 -18.31 34.85
N GLY A 12 24.70 -18.50 33.53
CA GLY A 12 25.71 -18.04 32.57
C GLY A 12 25.21 -17.23 31.37
N GLN A 13 23.91 -17.18 31.10
CA GLN A 13 23.39 -16.67 29.81
C GLN A 13 22.70 -15.29 29.87
N CYS A 14 22.53 -14.67 31.05
CA CYS A 14 21.74 -13.43 31.16
C CYS A 14 22.44 -12.15 30.68
N LEU A 15 23.77 -12.12 30.55
CA LEU A 15 24.49 -10.93 30.09
C LEU A 15 24.63 -10.86 28.55
N PHE A 16 24.57 -11.99 27.86
CA PHE A 16 24.63 -12.01 26.40
C PHE A 16 23.31 -11.59 25.75
N THR A 17 22.17 -11.92 26.36
CA THR A 17 20.86 -11.59 25.78
C THR A 17 20.56 -10.10 25.82
N THR A 18 20.95 -9.39 26.88
CA THR A 18 20.73 -7.94 26.98
C THR A 18 21.60 -7.14 26.02
N ALA A 19 22.88 -7.51 25.87
CA ALA A 19 23.77 -6.87 24.91
C ALA A 19 23.30 -7.07 23.46
N VAL A 20 22.86 -8.28 23.11
CA VAL A 20 22.30 -8.59 21.78
C VAL A 20 21.00 -7.82 21.55
N LEU A 21 20.11 -7.74 22.55
CA LEU A 21 18.86 -6.99 22.45
C LEU A 21 19.10 -5.48 22.21
N HIS A 22 20.04 -4.86 22.92
CA HIS A 22 20.39 -3.45 22.73
C HIS A 22 21.01 -3.17 21.35
N LEU A 23 21.80 -4.11 20.84
CA LEU A 23 22.40 -4.01 19.52
C LEU A 23 21.33 -4.14 18.42
N ILE A 24 20.37 -5.06 18.57
CA ILE A 24 19.21 -5.21 17.67
C ILE A 24 18.34 -3.95 17.70
N ILE A 25 17.98 -3.43 18.88
CA ILE A 25 17.17 -2.21 19.02
C ILE A 25 17.87 -1.01 18.37
N SER A 26 19.20 -0.89 18.54
CA SER A 26 19.98 0.18 17.92
C SER A 26 20.01 0.06 16.39
N LEU A 27 20.17 -1.15 15.85
CA LEU A 27 20.15 -1.38 14.40
C LEU A 27 18.77 -1.11 13.78
N ILE A 28 17.68 -1.50 14.45
CA ILE A 28 16.31 -1.20 14.00
C ILE A 28 16.07 0.32 14.02
N GLY A 29 16.51 1.03 15.05
CA GLY A 29 16.40 2.49 15.13
C GLY A 29 17.19 3.22 14.04
N ILE A 30 18.41 2.77 13.74
CA ILE A 30 19.26 3.36 12.69
C ILE A 30 18.69 3.06 11.29
N TRP A 31 18.21 1.84 11.03
CA TRP A 31 17.58 1.50 9.75
C TRP A 31 16.26 2.23 9.53
N GLY A 32 15.45 2.42 10.58
CA GLY A 32 14.24 3.25 10.54
C GLY A 32 14.53 4.70 10.14
N LEU A 33 15.59 5.30 10.71
CA LEU A 33 16.05 6.64 10.37
C LEU A 33 16.57 6.75 8.92
N ILE A 34 17.35 5.77 8.45
CA ILE A 34 17.87 5.76 7.07
C ILE A 34 16.72 5.63 6.05
N ARG A 35 15.71 4.80 6.33
CA ARG A 35 14.55 4.64 5.43
C ARG A 35 13.68 5.90 5.40
N PHE A 36 13.54 6.58 6.54
CA PHE A 36 12.81 7.85 6.64
C PHE A 36 13.48 8.98 5.84
N VAL A 37 14.82 9.09 5.90
CA VAL A 37 15.57 10.11 5.12
C VAL A 37 15.54 9.82 3.62
N ARG A 38 15.59 8.55 3.20
CA ARG A 38 15.54 8.18 1.77
C ARG A 38 14.15 8.36 1.15
N TRP A 39 13.08 8.26 1.94
CA TRP A 39 11.71 8.55 1.48
C TRP A 39 11.49 10.06 1.22
N GLY A 40 12.13 10.94 1.99
CA GLY A 40 11.97 12.39 1.85
C GLY A 40 12.54 13.02 0.56
N HIS A 41 13.45 12.33 -0.15
CA HIS A 41 14.21 12.94 -1.25
C HIS A 41 13.70 12.62 -2.67
N GLN A 42 12.70 11.74 -2.83
CA GLN A 42 12.27 11.27 -4.17
C GLN A 42 10.96 11.90 -4.69
N GLY A 43 10.30 12.77 -3.93
CA GLY A 43 8.98 13.34 -4.28
C GLY A 43 8.95 14.68 -5.02
N GLY A 44 10.09 15.23 -5.46
CA GLY A 44 10.20 16.64 -5.87
C GLY A 44 10.45 16.98 -7.35
N GLN A 45 10.46 16.02 -8.28
CA GLN A 45 10.86 16.30 -9.68
C GLN A 45 9.92 15.69 -10.73
N ALA A 46 8.76 16.32 -10.92
CA ALA A 46 7.90 16.32 -12.11
C ALA A 46 6.67 17.10 -11.62
N TYR A 47 6.27 18.26 -12.13
CA TYR A 47 5.95 18.64 -13.49
C TYR A 47 6.10 20.15 -13.60
N GLY A 48 6.80 20.68 -14.62
CA GLY A 48 6.88 22.14 -14.75
C GLY A 48 7.88 22.72 -15.75
N ALA A 49 8.28 21.99 -16.80
CA ALA A 49 9.03 22.60 -17.90
C ALA A 49 8.06 23.04 -19.02
N ARG A 50 7.44 24.20 -18.85
CA ARG A 50 6.83 24.93 -19.98
C ARG A 50 7.75 26.10 -20.33
N ALA A 51 8.76 25.80 -21.13
CA ALA A 51 9.52 26.81 -21.86
C ALA A 51 8.63 27.38 -22.97
N GLY A 52 8.44 28.70 -22.96
CA GLY A 52 7.63 29.42 -23.94
C GLY A 52 7.72 30.91 -23.67
N ALA A 53 8.72 31.53 -24.29
CA ALA A 53 9.06 32.94 -24.18
C ALA A 53 7.95 33.89 -24.69
N GLY A 54 7.84 35.06 -24.06
CA GLY A 54 7.02 36.17 -24.54
C GLY A 54 6.45 37.05 -23.43
N TRP A 55 7.30 37.73 -22.65
CA TRP A 55 6.85 38.75 -21.69
C TRP A 55 7.38 40.11 -22.13
N ALA A 56 6.62 40.77 -23.00
CA ALA A 56 6.81 42.18 -23.32
C ALA A 56 5.61 42.98 -22.78
N GLY A 57 5.87 43.78 -21.75
CA GLY A 57 5.17 45.04 -21.44
C GLY A 57 3.69 44.97 -21.06
N GLY A 58 3.38 44.89 -19.76
CA GLY A 58 2.04 45.13 -19.23
C GLY A 58 2.04 45.41 -17.73
N LEU A 59 2.32 46.66 -17.35
CA LEU A 59 2.26 47.16 -15.97
C LEU A 59 0.78 47.31 -15.54
N GLY A 60 0.15 46.20 -15.15
CA GLY A 60 -1.19 46.16 -14.56
C GLY A 60 -1.21 45.22 -13.37
N GLY A 61 -0.81 45.72 -12.20
CA GLY A 61 -0.61 44.95 -10.96
C GLY A 61 -1.90 44.48 -10.30
N GLY A 62 -2.58 43.50 -10.89
CA GLY A 62 -3.50 42.64 -10.17
C GLY A 62 -2.73 41.44 -9.64
N GLN A 63 -2.40 41.42 -8.34
CA GLN A 63 -1.93 40.18 -7.70
C GLN A 63 -3.07 39.17 -7.84
N ALA A 64 -2.97 38.30 -8.84
CA ALA A 64 -3.82 37.13 -8.98
C ALA A 64 -3.63 36.33 -7.68
N ARG A 65 -4.62 36.45 -6.79
CA ARG A 65 -4.64 35.82 -5.49
C ARG A 65 -4.50 34.33 -5.75
N GLN A 66 -3.34 33.75 -5.43
CA GLN A 66 -3.19 32.31 -5.53
C GLN A 66 -4.29 31.68 -4.68
N PRO A 67 -5.02 30.69 -5.22
CA PRO A 67 -6.08 30.04 -4.47
C PRO A 67 -5.46 29.51 -3.18
N GLN A 68 -5.90 30.04 -2.04
CA GLN A 68 -5.46 29.56 -0.75
C GLN A 68 -5.91 28.10 -0.65
N GLN A 69 -4.96 27.17 -0.75
CA GLN A 69 -5.24 25.76 -0.55
C GLN A 69 -5.80 25.59 0.86
N ARG A 70 -7.07 25.16 0.93
CA ARG A 70 -7.75 24.86 2.19
C ARG A 70 -6.94 23.77 2.89
N ARG A 71 -6.58 24.01 4.15
CA ARG A 71 -5.99 22.97 5.00
C ARG A 71 -7.03 21.89 5.24
N VAL A 72 -6.67 20.65 4.94
CA VAL A 72 -7.49 19.47 5.20
C VAL A 72 -7.24 19.04 6.65
N THR A 73 -8.30 18.81 7.41
CA THR A 73 -8.24 18.34 8.80
C THR A 73 -8.08 16.82 8.87
N VAL A 74 -7.58 16.32 10.01
CA VAL A 74 -7.41 14.87 10.23
C VAL A 74 -8.77 14.17 10.22
N GLU A 75 -9.79 14.82 10.77
CA GLU A 75 -11.16 14.33 10.84
C GLU A 75 -11.78 14.15 9.44
N GLU A 76 -11.57 15.13 8.55
CA GLU A 76 -12.03 15.04 7.15
C GLU A 76 -11.37 13.89 6.40
N VAL A 77 -10.07 13.66 6.64
CA VAL A 77 -9.35 12.52 6.07
C VAL A 77 -9.90 11.21 6.61
N ALA A 78 -10.06 11.08 7.93
CA ALA A 78 -10.60 9.88 8.56
C ALA A 78 -12.01 9.55 8.07
N GLU A 79 -12.88 10.56 7.94
CA GLU A 79 -14.22 10.41 7.37
C GLU A 79 -14.15 9.90 5.92
N ALA A 80 -13.27 10.48 5.10
CA ALA A 80 -13.09 10.03 3.72
C ALA A 80 -12.58 8.59 3.62
N LEU A 81 -11.62 8.20 4.49
CA LEU A 81 -11.12 6.83 4.56
C LEU A 81 -12.22 5.84 4.95
N SER A 82 -13.06 6.18 5.92
CA SER A 82 -14.15 5.31 6.39
C SER A 82 -15.17 4.98 5.29
N ARG A 83 -15.29 5.82 4.26
CA ARG A 83 -16.19 5.64 3.11
C ARG A 83 -15.57 4.83 1.98
N LEU A 84 -14.26 4.56 2.03
CA LEU A 84 -13.60 3.78 0.98
C LEU A 84 -13.96 2.30 1.13
N PRO A 85 -14.22 1.60 0.01
CA PRO A 85 -14.51 0.18 0.03
C PRO A 85 -13.33 -0.63 0.56
N THR A 86 -13.66 -1.69 1.30
CA THR A 86 -12.72 -2.72 1.72
C THR A 86 -13.02 -4.03 0.99
N GLU A 87 -11.97 -4.76 0.63
CA GLU A 87 -12.06 -6.04 -0.07
C GLU A 87 -11.15 -7.05 0.63
N THR A 88 -11.58 -8.29 0.75
CA THR A 88 -10.71 -9.40 1.15
C THR A 88 -9.79 -9.78 0.00
N TYR A 89 -8.50 -9.88 0.27
CA TYR A 89 -7.53 -10.38 -0.70
C TYR A 89 -7.87 -11.83 -1.07
N MET A 90 -7.85 -12.11 -2.36
CA MET A 90 -8.03 -13.45 -2.90
C MET A 90 -6.86 -13.76 -3.83
N THR A 91 -6.23 -14.91 -3.63
CA THR A 91 -5.18 -15.39 -4.53
C THR A 91 -5.75 -15.72 -5.91
N PRO A 92 -4.91 -15.79 -6.96
CA PRO A 92 -5.36 -16.24 -8.28
C PRO A 92 -6.04 -17.61 -8.25
N GLY A 93 -5.55 -18.54 -7.42
CA GLY A 93 -6.16 -19.85 -7.22
C GLY A 93 -7.53 -19.78 -6.57
N GLN A 94 -7.70 -18.95 -5.54
CA GLN A 94 -9.00 -18.73 -4.89
C GLN A 94 -10.02 -18.10 -5.86
N LEU A 95 -9.63 -17.09 -6.62
CA LEU A 95 -10.48 -16.51 -7.68
C LEU A 95 -10.83 -17.55 -8.75
N ALA A 96 -9.87 -18.38 -9.15
CA ALA A 96 -10.10 -19.48 -10.09
C ALA A 96 -10.98 -20.60 -9.51
N ALA A 97 -11.18 -20.69 -8.20
CA ALA A 97 -12.12 -21.61 -7.58
C ALA A 97 -13.57 -21.09 -7.60
N LEU A 98 -13.78 -19.78 -7.49
CA LEU A 98 -15.11 -19.16 -7.45
C LEU A 98 -15.94 -19.46 -8.71
N PRO A 99 -17.27 -19.58 -8.61
CA PRO A 99 -18.12 -19.75 -9.79
C PRO A 99 -18.14 -18.47 -10.65
N VAL A 100 -18.43 -18.62 -11.94
CA VAL A 100 -18.39 -17.53 -12.94
C VAL A 100 -19.31 -16.35 -12.56
N HIS A 101 -20.47 -16.62 -11.96
CA HIS A 101 -21.41 -15.57 -11.57
C HIS A 101 -20.87 -14.70 -10.42
N GLU A 102 -20.14 -15.27 -9.46
CA GLU A 102 -19.46 -14.52 -8.40
C GLU A 102 -18.34 -13.65 -8.96
N LEU A 103 -17.54 -14.18 -9.89
CA LEU A 103 -16.51 -13.39 -10.58
C LEU A 103 -17.10 -12.19 -11.32
N LYS A 104 -18.25 -12.36 -11.98
CA LYS A 104 -18.97 -11.26 -12.64
C LYS A 104 -19.53 -10.25 -11.63
N ALA A 105 -20.08 -10.73 -10.50
CA ALA A 105 -20.54 -9.87 -9.43
C ALA A 105 -19.40 -9.02 -8.83
N LEU A 106 -18.20 -9.60 -8.66
CA LEU A 106 -17.00 -8.89 -8.22
C LEU A 106 -16.57 -7.81 -9.23
N LEU A 107 -16.61 -8.11 -10.54
CA LEU A 107 -16.32 -7.10 -11.58
C LEU A 107 -17.34 -5.95 -11.54
N HIS A 108 -18.64 -6.25 -11.48
CA HIS A 108 -19.68 -5.23 -11.40
C HIS A 108 -19.58 -4.39 -10.13
N GLY A 109 -19.27 -5.00 -8.98
CA GLY A 109 -19.03 -4.31 -7.72
C GLY A 109 -17.88 -3.29 -7.81
N ARG A 110 -16.91 -3.54 -8.70
CA ARG A 110 -15.80 -2.63 -9.03
C ARG A 110 -16.13 -1.65 -10.15
N GLY A 111 -17.36 -1.65 -10.65
CA GLY A 111 -17.78 -0.83 -11.79
C GLY A 111 -17.15 -1.27 -13.12
N LEU A 112 -16.73 -2.53 -13.22
CA LEU A 112 -16.14 -3.11 -14.42
C LEU A 112 -17.15 -3.99 -15.13
N GLU A 113 -17.43 -3.67 -16.39
CA GLU A 113 -18.23 -4.53 -17.25
C GLU A 113 -17.38 -5.72 -17.72
N PRO A 114 -17.89 -6.97 -17.64
CA PRO A 114 -17.24 -8.16 -18.16
C PRO A 114 -17.33 -8.18 -19.69
N VAL A 115 -16.62 -7.26 -20.34
CA VAL A 115 -16.62 -7.10 -21.79
C VAL A 115 -15.84 -8.24 -22.43
N ARG A 116 -16.54 -9.08 -23.20
CA ARG A 116 -15.96 -10.13 -24.08
C ARG A 116 -15.27 -11.30 -23.37
N CYS A 117 -15.44 -11.48 -22.06
CA CYS A 117 -14.90 -12.66 -21.40
C CYS A 117 -15.75 -13.90 -21.73
N LEU A 118 -15.25 -14.76 -22.61
CA LEU A 118 -15.88 -16.04 -22.95
C LEU A 118 -15.48 -17.12 -21.95
N GLU A 119 -14.28 -17.00 -21.37
CA GLU A 119 -13.71 -17.99 -20.47
C GLU A 119 -13.59 -17.47 -19.03
N LYS A 120 -13.69 -18.40 -18.06
CA LYS A 120 -13.51 -18.11 -16.63
C LYS A 120 -12.12 -17.51 -16.35
N GLY A 121 -11.08 -17.99 -17.03
CA GLY A 121 -9.72 -17.50 -16.87
C GLY A 121 -9.56 -16.01 -17.23
N GLU A 122 -10.32 -15.53 -18.24
CA GLU A 122 -10.29 -14.12 -18.64
C GLU A 122 -10.90 -13.22 -17.57
N LEU A 123 -11.98 -13.65 -16.92
CA LEU A 123 -12.59 -12.93 -15.80
C LEU A 123 -11.61 -12.80 -14.62
N VAL A 124 -10.93 -13.90 -14.27
CA VAL A 124 -9.90 -13.90 -13.21
C VAL A 124 -8.76 -12.95 -13.57
N ARG A 125 -8.24 -13.02 -14.80
CA ARG A 125 -7.19 -12.12 -15.28
C ARG A 125 -7.63 -10.65 -15.22
N GLN A 126 -8.86 -10.34 -15.65
CA GLN A 126 -9.39 -8.98 -15.61
C GLN A 126 -9.49 -8.44 -14.17
N LEU A 127 -9.94 -9.26 -13.21
CA LEU A 127 -9.99 -8.89 -11.79
C LEU A 127 -8.61 -8.60 -11.19
N LEU A 128 -7.59 -9.34 -11.61
CA LEU A 128 -6.20 -9.16 -11.17
C LEU A 128 -5.58 -7.90 -11.80
N GLU A 129 -5.74 -7.70 -13.11
CA GLU A 129 -5.16 -6.55 -13.83
C GLU A 129 -5.71 -5.20 -13.37
N HIS A 130 -7.00 -5.11 -13.03
CA HIS A 130 -7.61 -3.85 -12.60
C HIS A 130 -7.34 -3.50 -11.12
N GLY A 131 -6.53 -4.30 -10.40
CA GLY A 131 -6.16 -4.03 -9.01
C GLY A 131 -5.22 -2.86 -8.76
N GLY A 132 -4.64 -2.30 -9.81
CA GLY A 132 -3.80 -1.09 -9.76
C GLY A 132 -2.43 -1.26 -9.10
N SER A 133 -2.28 -2.03 -8.01
CA SER A 133 -0.96 -2.43 -7.51
C SER A 133 -0.48 -3.69 -8.22
N SER A 134 0.82 -3.98 -8.18
CA SER A 134 1.31 -5.35 -8.40
C SER A 134 0.40 -6.26 -7.58
N ALA A 135 -0.45 -7.05 -8.24
CA ALA A 135 -1.69 -7.59 -7.68
C ALA A 135 -1.53 -8.48 -6.42
N HIS A 136 -0.30 -8.65 -5.97
CA HIS A 136 0.13 -9.56 -4.92
C HIS A 136 0.85 -8.86 -3.75
N SER A 137 1.18 -7.56 -3.83
CA SER A 137 1.92 -6.87 -2.75
C SER A 137 1.50 -5.41 -2.50
N CYS A 138 1.68 -4.98 -1.25
CA CYS A 138 1.41 -3.61 -0.80
C CYS A 138 2.59 -2.70 -1.11
N SER A 139 2.42 -1.64 -1.90
CA SER A 139 3.54 -0.76 -2.25
C SER A 139 4.02 0.18 -1.13
N ILE A 140 3.31 0.21 0.01
CA ILE A 140 3.69 1.02 1.18
C ILE A 140 4.66 0.25 2.08
N CYS A 141 4.33 -1.01 2.43
CA CYS A 141 5.20 -1.86 3.26
C CYS A 141 6.06 -2.85 2.46
N CYS A 142 5.81 -3.03 1.17
CA CYS A 142 6.45 -4.01 0.29
C CYS A 142 6.23 -5.48 0.69
N GLU A 143 5.19 -5.78 1.47
CA GLU A 143 4.83 -7.15 1.88
C GLU A 143 3.81 -7.76 0.92
N ASP A 144 3.90 -9.07 0.73
CA ASP A 144 2.97 -9.85 -0.07
C ASP A 144 1.68 -10.12 0.71
N TYR A 145 0.53 -9.93 0.06
CA TYR A 145 -0.77 -10.17 0.69
C TYR A 145 -1.02 -11.64 1.04
N ALA A 146 -0.32 -12.55 0.37
CA ALA A 146 -0.43 -13.99 0.60
C ALA A 146 0.42 -14.49 1.77
N ALA A 147 1.41 -13.70 2.24
CA ALA A 147 2.38 -14.16 3.24
C ALA A 147 1.81 -14.29 4.66
N GLY A 148 0.55 -13.88 4.89
CA GLY A 148 -0.11 -13.99 6.20
C GLY A 148 -0.52 -15.40 6.62
N SER A 149 -0.45 -16.40 5.74
CA SER A 149 -0.87 -17.77 6.04
C SER A 149 0.32 -18.68 6.40
N ALA A 150 0.69 -18.66 7.67
CA ALA A 150 1.13 -19.82 8.45
C ALA A 150 2.51 -20.51 8.23
N GLU A 151 3.40 -20.11 7.31
CA GLU A 151 4.70 -20.83 7.18
C GLU A 151 6.00 -20.03 7.43
N GLU A 152 5.95 -18.69 7.61
CA GLU A 152 7.18 -17.89 7.80
C GLU A 152 7.45 -17.44 9.25
N VAL A 153 7.36 -18.36 10.21
CA VAL A 153 8.01 -18.15 11.54
C VAL A 153 9.32 -18.93 11.67
N GLU A 154 9.67 -19.85 10.75
CA GLU A 154 10.87 -20.68 10.92
C GLU A 154 12.08 -20.34 10.04
N GLN A 155 11.98 -19.44 9.05
CA GLN A 155 13.08 -19.24 8.06
C GLN A 155 13.78 -17.88 8.06
N SER A 156 13.42 -16.94 8.93
CA SER A 156 14.21 -15.70 9.11
C SER A 156 15.53 -15.91 9.87
N GLY A 157 15.91 -17.16 10.19
CA GLY A 157 17.16 -17.53 10.88
C GLY A 157 18.30 -18.06 10.01
N ALA A 158 18.14 -18.24 8.69
CA ALA A 158 19.11 -18.97 7.86
C ALA A 158 19.68 -18.20 6.64
N LYS A 159 19.59 -16.87 6.61
CA LYS A 159 20.27 -16.04 5.58
C LYS A 159 21.32 -15.10 6.18
N ALA A 160 22.33 -15.68 6.80
CA ALA A 160 23.60 -15.01 7.10
C ALA A 160 24.75 -16.02 7.24
N ALA A 161 24.99 -16.83 6.20
CA ALA A 161 26.23 -17.63 6.09
C ALA A 161 26.48 -18.13 4.66
N VAL A 162 26.52 -17.24 3.66
CA VAL A 162 27.23 -17.54 2.40
C VAL A 162 27.93 -16.26 1.95
N GLU A 163 29.27 -16.34 2.02
CA GLU A 163 30.35 -15.45 1.57
C GLU A 163 31.31 -15.30 2.77
N THR A 164 32.38 -16.08 2.85
CA THR A 164 33.52 -16.03 1.93
C THR A 164 34.26 -17.39 1.86
N GLY A 165 34.71 -17.75 0.66
CA GLY A 165 35.54 -18.95 0.45
C GLY A 165 35.95 -19.10 -1.01
N LEU A 166 36.87 -18.24 -1.45
CA LEU A 166 37.56 -18.38 -2.73
C LEU A 166 38.76 -19.33 -2.55
N GLU A 167 38.98 -20.16 -3.56
CA GLU A 167 40.20 -20.93 -3.89
C GLU A 167 40.41 -22.28 -3.17
N GLU A 168 40.27 -23.39 -3.90
CA GLU A 168 41.45 -24.13 -4.41
C GLU A 168 41.05 -25.18 -5.47
N ALA A 169 41.89 -25.31 -6.50
CA ALA A 169 41.73 -26.24 -7.60
C ALA A 169 42.06 -27.69 -7.16
N GLY A 170 41.23 -28.66 -7.55
CA GLY A 170 41.48 -30.06 -7.25
C GLY A 170 40.65 -31.01 -8.11
N ARG A 171 41.23 -31.40 -9.25
CA ARG A 171 40.81 -32.47 -10.16
C ARG A 171 40.68 -33.80 -9.42
N HIS A 172 39.53 -34.49 -9.45
CA HIS A 172 39.46 -35.96 -9.39
C HIS A 172 38.16 -36.50 -10.00
N GLU A 173 38.29 -37.24 -11.10
CA GLU A 173 37.23 -38.07 -11.69
C GLU A 173 37.02 -39.31 -10.82
N HIS A 174 35.77 -39.62 -10.47
CA HIS A 174 35.36 -40.98 -10.15
C HIS A 174 33.91 -41.23 -10.62
N ALA A 175 33.81 -42.02 -11.69
CA ALA A 175 32.60 -42.73 -12.07
C ALA A 175 32.24 -43.76 -10.99
N GLY A 176 30.97 -43.86 -10.62
CA GLY A 176 30.57 -44.88 -9.64
C GLY A 176 29.09 -44.89 -9.27
N ALA A 177 28.37 -45.81 -9.92
CA ALA A 177 27.27 -46.61 -9.36
C ALA A 177 25.96 -45.91 -8.96
N ALA A 178 24.97 -46.15 -9.81
CA ALA A 178 23.55 -46.18 -9.53
C ALA A 178 23.20 -46.75 -8.14
N ARG A 179 22.50 -45.96 -7.33
CA ARG A 179 21.52 -46.46 -6.35
C ARG A 179 20.27 -45.62 -6.45
N SER A 180 19.23 -46.25 -6.99
CA SER A 180 17.86 -45.76 -7.02
C SER A 180 17.32 -45.72 -5.58
N PRO A 181 16.89 -44.56 -5.05
CA PRO A 181 16.17 -44.54 -3.78
C PRO A 181 14.73 -44.97 -4.03
N GLU A 182 14.34 -46.06 -3.39
CA GLU A 182 12.98 -46.59 -3.39
C GLU A 182 11.99 -45.56 -2.84
N ALA A 183 10.99 -45.28 -3.66
CA ALA A 183 9.85 -44.44 -3.36
C ALA A 183 8.94 -45.11 -2.31
N THR A 184 9.22 -44.92 -1.03
CA THR A 184 8.21 -45.13 0.01
C THR A 184 7.23 -43.96 -0.01
N GLY A 185 6.21 -44.09 -0.85
CA GLY A 185 5.04 -43.21 -0.90
C GLY A 185 4.24 -43.29 0.40
N ARG A 186 4.62 -42.50 1.40
CA ARG A 186 3.67 -42.02 2.41
C ARG A 186 3.03 -40.79 1.83
N SER A 187 1.82 -40.95 1.28
CA SER A 187 0.87 -39.85 1.14
C SER A 187 0.62 -39.31 2.54
N ALA A 188 1.41 -38.30 2.94
CA ALA A 188 1.07 -37.46 4.06
C ALA A 188 -0.26 -36.82 3.69
N ALA A 189 -1.33 -37.26 4.36
CA ALA A 189 -2.58 -36.55 4.31
C ALA A 189 -2.28 -35.08 4.66
N PRO A 190 -2.77 -34.11 3.87
CA PRO A 190 -2.53 -32.70 4.15
C PRO A 190 -2.97 -32.43 5.59
N ALA A 191 -2.05 -31.87 6.38
CA ALA A 191 -2.36 -31.41 7.73
C ALA A 191 -3.57 -30.46 7.66
N PRO A 192 -4.46 -30.46 8.66
CA PRO A 192 -5.64 -29.60 8.66
C PRO A 192 -5.19 -28.17 8.40
N GLU A 193 -5.67 -27.64 7.27
CA GLU A 193 -5.36 -26.32 6.75
C GLU A 193 -5.65 -25.33 7.87
N ALA A 194 -4.60 -24.76 8.46
CA ALA A 194 -4.75 -23.69 9.44
C ALA A 194 -5.53 -22.59 8.74
N GLU A 195 -6.75 -22.31 9.20
CA GLU A 195 -7.63 -21.34 8.57
C GLU A 195 -6.98 -19.96 8.64
N ALA A 196 -6.30 -19.59 7.56
CA ALA A 196 -5.57 -18.35 7.48
C ALA A 196 -6.57 -17.21 7.47
N GLU A 197 -6.40 -16.29 8.43
CA GLU A 197 -7.28 -15.13 8.50
C GLU A 197 -7.21 -14.33 7.19
N PRO A 198 -8.36 -13.99 6.59
CA PRO A 198 -8.38 -13.29 5.33
C PRO A 198 -7.78 -11.88 5.46
N VAL A 199 -6.76 -11.57 4.66
CA VAL A 199 -6.16 -10.23 4.63
C VAL A 199 -7.16 -9.24 4.02
N VAL A 200 -7.52 -8.19 4.77
CA VAL A 200 -8.44 -7.15 4.32
C VAL A 200 -7.66 -5.95 3.75
N LEU A 201 -8.04 -5.53 2.55
CA LEU A 201 -7.44 -4.44 1.80
C LEU A 201 -8.41 -3.27 1.67
N ARG A 202 -7.90 -2.04 1.71
CA ARG A 202 -8.64 -0.84 1.35
C ARG A 202 -8.42 -0.54 -0.13
N VAL A 203 -9.50 -0.27 -0.86
CA VAL A 203 -9.48 0.05 -2.29
C VAL A 203 -9.74 1.54 -2.47
N LEU A 204 -8.80 2.24 -3.07
CA LEU A 204 -8.95 3.67 -3.36
C LEU A 204 -9.86 3.89 -4.57
N GLN A 205 -10.38 5.10 -4.74
CA GLN A 205 -11.22 5.47 -5.90
C GLN A 205 -10.50 5.31 -7.26
N CYS A 206 -9.17 5.31 -7.25
CA CYS A 206 -8.34 5.03 -8.42
C CYS A 206 -8.10 3.53 -8.67
N GLY A 207 -8.70 2.63 -7.89
CA GLY A 207 -8.59 1.17 -8.03
C GLY A 207 -7.42 0.52 -7.28
N HIS A 208 -6.38 1.29 -6.93
CA HIS A 208 -5.23 0.78 -6.17
C HIS A 208 -5.63 0.25 -4.78
N ARG A 209 -5.06 -0.91 -4.41
CA ARG A 209 -5.31 -1.61 -3.15
C ARG A 209 -4.10 -1.54 -2.20
N PHE A 210 -4.39 -1.49 -0.90
CA PHE A 210 -3.38 -1.44 0.16
C PHE A 210 -3.89 -2.14 1.42
N HIS A 211 -2.99 -2.58 2.30
CA HIS A 211 -3.41 -2.90 3.67
C HIS A 211 -4.10 -1.68 4.29
N VAL A 212 -5.20 -1.92 5.00
CA VAL A 212 -6.00 -0.86 5.65
C VAL A 212 -5.10 0.03 6.51
N GLU A 213 -4.27 -0.57 7.36
CA GLU A 213 -3.38 0.15 8.27
C GLU A 213 -2.32 0.98 7.54
N CYS A 214 -1.70 0.41 6.49
CA CYS A 214 -0.64 1.08 5.74
C CYS A 214 -1.16 2.36 5.08
N VAL A 215 -2.33 2.28 4.44
CA VAL A 215 -2.87 3.42 3.69
C VAL A 215 -3.53 4.45 4.60
N ASP A 216 -4.14 4.02 5.71
CA ASP A 216 -4.71 4.95 6.69
C ASP A 216 -3.59 5.78 7.33
N LYS A 217 -2.50 5.14 7.76
CA LYS A 217 -1.32 5.84 8.28
C LYS A 217 -0.70 6.78 7.24
N TRP A 218 -0.65 6.38 5.97
CA TRP A 218 -0.18 7.24 4.88
C TRP A 218 -0.98 8.54 4.78
N PHE A 219 -2.31 8.44 4.75
CA PHE A 219 -3.14 9.62 4.60
C PHE A 219 -3.21 10.49 5.85
N LEU A 220 -3.22 9.88 7.04
CA LEU A 220 -3.21 10.61 8.31
C LEU A 220 -1.89 11.34 8.55
N SER A 221 -0.76 10.82 8.08
CA SER A 221 0.52 11.56 8.17
C SER A 221 0.63 12.69 7.15
N ALA A 222 -0.10 12.64 6.03
CA ALA A 222 -0.07 13.67 5.01
C ALA A 222 -0.68 15.01 5.47
N THR A 223 -1.59 14.98 6.45
CA THR A 223 -2.22 16.20 7.00
C THR A 223 -1.22 17.13 7.68
N ASP A 224 -0.12 16.58 8.19
CA ASP A 224 0.92 17.36 8.88
C ASP A 224 1.75 18.23 7.91
N TYR A 225 1.85 17.84 6.64
CA TYR A 225 2.82 18.40 5.69
C TYR A 225 2.21 19.36 4.66
N THR A 226 1.00 19.89 4.89
CA THR A 226 0.26 20.76 3.95
C THR A 226 0.01 20.15 2.54
N ARG A 227 0.35 18.88 2.34
CA ARG A 227 0.16 18.17 1.08
C ARG A 227 -1.27 17.63 1.03
N THR A 228 -1.92 17.80 -0.13
CA THR A 228 -3.22 17.16 -0.37
C THR A 228 -3.09 15.64 -0.26
N PRO A 229 -3.92 14.96 0.53
CA PRO A 229 -3.89 13.51 0.65
C PRO A 229 -4.17 12.86 -0.72
N ALA A 230 -3.19 12.11 -1.24
CA ALA A 230 -3.26 11.48 -2.55
C ALA A 230 -2.69 10.05 -2.55
N CYS A 231 -3.16 9.23 -3.48
CA CYS A 231 -2.75 7.84 -3.68
C CYS A 231 -1.20 7.74 -3.80
N PRO A 232 -0.54 6.83 -3.06
CA PRO A 232 0.91 6.66 -3.15
C PRO A 232 1.43 6.27 -4.54
N LEU A 233 0.61 5.61 -5.35
CA LEU A 233 1.03 5.05 -6.66
C LEU A 233 0.77 6.02 -7.82
N CYS A 234 -0.41 6.62 -7.89
CA CYS A 234 -0.81 7.45 -9.03
C CYS A 234 -1.06 8.92 -8.69
N ASN A 235 -0.89 9.32 -7.42
CA ASN A 235 -1.15 10.67 -6.94
C ASN A 235 -2.61 11.16 -7.17
N ALA A 236 -3.56 10.25 -7.42
CA ALA A 236 -4.98 10.59 -7.47
C ALA A 236 -5.45 11.11 -6.09
N PRO A 237 -6.20 12.22 -6.02
CA PRO A 237 -6.62 12.81 -4.75
C PRO A 237 -7.59 11.89 -4.01
N LEU A 238 -7.43 11.79 -2.69
CA LEU A 238 -8.36 11.04 -1.82
C LEU A 238 -9.72 11.76 -1.76
N LEU A 239 -9.67 13.06 -1.54
CA LEU A 239 -10.82 13.93 -1.53
C LEU A 239 -11.05 14.39 -2.96
N ARG A 240 -12.07 13.83 -3.62
CA ARG A 240 -12.62 14.52 -4.78
C ARG A 240 -13.18 15.83 -4.25
N GLU A 241 -12.70 16.94 -4.77
CA GLU A 241 -13.38 18.22 -4.61
C GLU A 241 -14.81 17.97 -5.09
N GLN A 242 -15.75 17.85 -4.14
CA GLN A 242 -17.15 17.91 -4.51
C GLN A 242 -17.28 19.20 -5.31
N PRO A 243 -17.91 19.17 -6.50
CA PRO A 243 -18.14 20.37 -7.28
C PRO A 243 -18.75 21.37 -6.31
N GLN A 244 -17.97 22.39 -5.95
CA GLN A 244 -18.39 23.38 -4.98
C GLN A 244 -19.73 23.87 -5.52
N PRO A 245 -20.85 23.75 -4.79
CA PRO A 245 -22.17 24.09 -5.30
C PRO A 245 -22.01 25.46 -5.93
N GLN A 246 -22.02 25.50 -7.27
CA GLN A 246 -21.60 26.70 -7.96
C GLN A 246 -22.54 27.77 -7.43
N ALA A 247 -22.00 28.88 -6.97
CA ALA A 247 -22.77 29.98 -6.38
C ALA A 247 -23.63 30.70 -7.45
N GLN A 248 -24.26 29.93 -8.33
CA GLN A 248 -25.03 30.33 -9.50
C GLN A 248 -26.48 30.67 -9.15
N ASP A 249 -26.95 30.35 -7.95
CA ASP A 249 -28.29 30.75 -7.48
C ASP A 249 -28.23 31.58 -6.19
N ARG A 250 -27.26 32.49 -6.06
CA ARG A 250 -27.56 33.71 -5.30
C ARG A 250 -28.32 34.62 -6.25
N PRO A 251 -29.65 34.79 -6.09
CA PRO A 251 -30.39 35.78 -6.87
C PRO A 251 -29.64 37.09 -6.73
N HIS A 252 -29.25 37.68 -7.86
CA HIS A 252 -28.66 39.01 -7.90
C HIS A 252 -29.50 39.92 -7.02
N ALA A 253 -28.95 40.35 -5.88
CA ALA A 253 -29.59 41.35 -5.06
C ALA A 253 -29.88 42.54 -5.99
N PRO A 254 -31.15 42.99 -6.11
CA PRO A 254 -31.48 44.07 -7.01
C PRO A 254 -30.63 45.27 -6.62
N GLN A 255 -29.78 45.72 -7.54
CA GLN A 255 -29.01 46.93 -7.36
C GLN A 255 -30.03 48.06 -7.20
N HIS A 256 -30.10 48.61 -6.00
CA HIS A 256 -30.97 49.73 -5.66
C HIS A 256 -30.73 50.88 -6.66
N ALA A 257 -31.60 50.97 -7.66
CA ALA A 257 -31.87 52.18 -8.40
C ALA A 257 -32.50 53.18 -7.42
N GLY A 258 -31.67 53.96 -6.73
CA GLY A 258 -32.13 54.79 -5.61
C GLY A 258 -31.20 55.96 -5.33
N ARG A 259 -30.88 56.77 -6.35
CA ARG A 259 -30.37 58.13 -6.11
C ARG A 259 -30.71 59.05 -7.27
N GLN A 260 -31.98 59.42 -7.38
CA GLN A 260 -32.36 60.63 -8.08
C GLN A 260 -33.31 61.46 -7.21
N GLN A 261 -33.00 62.76 -7.20
CA GLN A 261 -33.84 63.89 -6.78
C GLN A 261 -33.95 64.15 -5.27
N ALA A 262 -33.24 65.18 -4.80
CA ALA A 262 -33.84 66.49 -4.63
C ALA A 262 -32.81 67.47 -4.03
N ALA A 263 -32.47 68.51 -4.77
CA ALA A 263 -32.02 69.78 -4.21
C ALA A 263 -32.47 70.88 -5.18
N ARG A 264 -33.58 71.52 -4.83
CA ARG A 264 -33.95 72.88 -5.24
C ARG A 264 -33.58 73.81 -4.10
#